data_AF-F0YFE0-F1
#
_entry.id   AF-F0YFE0-F1
#
_cell.length_a   1.000
_cell.length_b   1.000
_cell.length_c   1.000
_cell.angle_alpha   90.00
_cell.angle_beta   90.00
_cell.angle_gamma   90.00
#
_symmetry.space_group_name_H-M   'P 1'
#
loop_
_entity.id
_entity.type
_entity.pdbx_description
1 polymer ?
#
loop_
_entity_poly.entity_id
_entity_poly.type
_entity_poly.pdbx_seq_one_letter_code
_entity_poly.pdbx_strand_id
1 'polypeptide(L)'
;DMDTVIAVHNSMNEATWAKILEWEALSDPGAAAAPRLARFTGRPTEHSPKAWLKQLFGHPKPFDRHDWIVVRGDGAEVRYVIDYYSDEAATARDETPKTMHDVGAVKSILLDVRPALDSPAALWDRV
;
A
#
# COMPACT_ATOMS: atom_id res chain seq x y z
N ASP A 1 -2.42 8.81 22.20
CA ASP A 1 -1.03 9.03 22.63
C ASP A 1 -0.12 8.98 21.41
N MET A 2 1.00 9.70 21.40
CA MET A 2 1.90 9.77 20.23
C MET A 2 2.48 8.39 19.88
N ASP A 3 2.81 7.59 20.88
CA ASP A 3 3.36 6.24 20.69
C ASP A 3 2.38 5.32 19.97
N THR A 4 1.08 5.43 20.29
CA THR A 4 0.02 4.71 19.58
C THR A 4 -0.02 5.11 18.10
N VAL A 5 0.04 6.41 17.80
CA VAL A 5 0.01 6.90 16.42
C VAL A 5 1.20 6.37 15.63
N ILE A 6 2.40 6.41 16.20
CA ILE A 6 3.61 5.88 15.57
C ILE A 6 3.50 4.37 15.33
N ALA A 7 3.01 3.62 16.31
CA ALA A 7 2.81 2.17 16.18
C ALA A 7 1.84 1.81 15.04
N VAL A 8 0.74 2.57 14.89
CA VAL A 8 -0.20 2.40 13.77
C VAL A 8 0.48 2.69 12.43
N HIS A 9 1.24 3.80 12.31
CA HIS A 9 1.94 4.13 11.06
C HIS A 9 2.98 3.07 10.68
N ASN A 10 3.75 2.58 11.65
CA ASN A 10 4.74 1.52 11.39
C ASN A 10 4.04 0.24 10.93
N SER A 11 2.98 -0.17 11.62
CA SER A 11 2.13 -1.29 11.19
C SER A 11 1.65 -1.13 9.74
N MET A 12 1.13 0.04 9.37
CA MET A 12 0.68 0.32 8.00
C MET A 12 1.81 0.23 6.97
N ASN A 13 3.00 0.75 7.31
CA ASN A 13 4.16 0.69 6.44
C ASN A 13 4.64 -0.75 6.24
N GLU A 14 4.68 -1.56 7.30
CA GLU A 14 5.06 -2.98 7.23
C GLU A 14 4.04 -3.78 6.39
N ALA A 15 2.74 -3.56 6.59
CA ALA A 15 1.69 -4.17 5.78
C ALA A 15 1.79 -3.78 4.30
N THR A 16 2.10 -2.52 4.02
CA THR A 16 2.32 -2.00 2.67
C THR A 16 3.51 -2.66 2.01
N TRP A 17 4.63 -2.73 2.72
CA TRP A 17 5.84 -3.37 2.20
C TRP A 17 5.63 -4.86 1.94
N ALA A 18 4.96 -5.58 2.84
CA ALA A 18 4.61 -6.99 2.63
C ALA A 18 3.80 -7.20 1.35
N LYS A 19 2.81 -6.33 1.08
CA LYS A 19 2.02 -6.41 -0.17
C LYS A 19 2.83 -6.09 -1.42
N ILE A 20 3.77 -5.15 -1.35
CA ILE A 20 4.70 -4.90 -2.46
C ILE A 20 5.54 -6.16 -2.72
N LEU A 21 6.07 -6.79 -1.68
CA LEU A 21 6.86 -8.02 -1.82
C LEU A 21 6.04 -9.17 -2.42
N GLU A 22 4.74 -9.29 -2.09
CA GLU A 22 3.84 -10.25 -2.74
C GLU A 22 3.74 -9.98 -4.26
N TRP A 23 3.59 -8.73 -4.68
CA TRP A 23 3.56 -8.36 -6.10
C TRP A 23 4.89 -8.62 -6.82
N GLU A 24 6.00 -8.28 -6.17
CA GLU A 24 7.35 -8.50 -6.73
C GLU A 24 7.65 -10.00 -6.87
N ALA A 25 7.23 -10.83 -5.91
CA ALA A 25 7.38 -12.28 -6.00
C ALA A 25 6.58 -12.91 -7.16
N LEU A 26 5.45 -12.31 -7.56
CA LEU A 26 4.69 -12.72 -8.73
C LEU A 26 5.29 -12.21 -10.04
N SER A 27 5.86 -11.00 -10.03
CA SER A 27 6.38 -10.33 -11.22
C SER A 27 7.76 -10.83 -11.63
N ASP A 28 8.63 -11.14 -10.65
CA ASP A 28 9.98 -11.67 -10.89
C ASP A 28 10.38 -12.70 -9.80
N PRO A 29 9.84 -13.94 -9.85
CA PRO A 29 10.13 -14.97 -8.86
C PRO A 29 11.60 -15.43 -8.83
N GLY A 30 12.43 -15.00 -9.80
CA GLY A 30 13.85 -15.35 -9.94
C GLY A 30 14.81 -14.19 -9.67
N ALA A 31 14.33 -13.06 -9.17
CA ALA A 31 15.13 -11.86 -8.97
C ALA A 31 16.42 -12.15 -8.18
N ALA A 32 17.57 -11.85 -8.77
CA ALA A 32 18.88 -12.09 -8.14
C ALA A 32 19.13 -11.21 -6.91
N ALA A 33 18.40 -10.10 -6.77
CA ALA A 33 18.52 -9.17 -5.67
C ALA A 33 17.13 -8.71 -5.18
N ALA A 34 17.02 -8.50 -3.87
CA ALA A 34 15.78 -8.06 -3.24
C ALA A 34 15.40 -6.63 -3.68
N PRO A 35 14.10 -6.35 -3.89
CA PRO A 35 13.63 -5.01 -4.21
C PRO A 35 13.89 -4.05 -3.03
N ARG A 36 14.11 -2.78 -3.35
CA ARG A 36 14.37 -1.73 -2.35
C ARG A 36 13.48 -0.52 -2.58
N LEU A 37 13.06 0.11 -1.48
CA LEU A 37 12.32 1.37 -1.55
C LEU A 37 13.26 2.50 -2.00
N ALA A 38 12.94 3.14 -3.12
CA ALA A 38 13.69 4.27 -3.67
C ALA A 38 13.22 5.61 -3.08
N ARG A 39 11.90 5.83 -3.14
CA ARG A 39 11.23 7.03 -2.64
C ARG A 39 9.77 6.73 -2.33
N PHE A 40 9.20 7.50 -1.41
CA PHE A 40 7.77 7.52 -1.15
C PHE A 40 7.25 8.95 -1.32
N THR A 41 6.01 9.11 -1.76
CA THR A 41 5.38 10.42 -1.96
C THR A 41 3.92 10.34 -1.54
N GLY A 42 3.55 11.15 -0.55
CA GLY A 42 2.14 11.32 -0.16
C GLY A 42 1.40 12.16 -1.20
N ARG A 43 0.21 11.71 -1.60
CA ARG A 43 -0.68 12.38 -2.56
C ARG A 43 -2.10 12.49 -2.00
N PRO A 44 -2.30 13.16 -0.85
CA PRO A 44 -3.58 13.16 -0.13
C PRO A 44 -4.74 13.80 -0.92
N THR A 45 -4.44 14.69 -1.86
CA THR A 45 -5.44 15.40 -2.69
C THR A 45 -5.72 14.73 -4.03
N GLU A 46 -4.96 13.70 -4.43
CA GLU A 46 -5.10 13.07 -5.74
C GLU A 46 -5.75 11.70 -5.65
N HIS A 47 -6.82 11.49 -6.42
CA HIS A 47 -7.42 10.16 -6.53
C HIS A 47 -6.74 9.32 -7.61
N SER A 48 -6.51 8.06 -7.27
CA SER A 48 -6.09 7.08 -8.28
C SER A 48 -7.25 6.84 -9.27
N PRO A 49 -6.97 6.50 -10.54
CA PRO A 49 -8.02 6.19 -11.51
C PRO A 49 -8.98 5.09 -11.04
N LYS A 50 -8.45 4.09 -10.30
CA LYS A 50 -9.26 3.02 -9.68
C LYS A 50 -10.19 3.57 -8.60
N ALA A 51 -9.72 4.48 -7.75
CA ALA A 51 -10.55 5.11 -6.72
C ALA A 51 -11.67 5.96 -7.33
N TRP A 52 -11.38 6.66 -8.43
CA TRP A 52 -12.40 7.40 -9.18
C TRP A 52 -13.48 6.47 -9.76
N LEU A 53 -13.09 5.37 -10.39
CA LEU A 53 -14.03 4.38 -10.91
C LEU A 53 -14.85 3.72 -9.79
N LYS A 54 -14.22 3.34 -8.68
CA LYS A 54 -14.89 2.77 -7.50
C LYS A 54 -15.94 3.74 -6.92
N GLN A 55 -15.65 5.04 -6.89
CA GLN A 55 -16.62 6.06 -6.46
C GLN A 55 -17.86 6.12 -7.34
N LEU A 56 -17.73 5.92 -8.66
CA LEU A 56 -18.89 5.87 -9.57
C LEU A 56 -19.86 4.73 -9.20
N PHE A 57 -19.38 3.68 -8.52
CA PHE A 57 -20.19 2.57 -8.03
C PHE A 57 -20.55 2.68 -6.54
N GLY A 58 -20.36 3.85 -5.92
CA GLY A 58 -20.77 4.12 -4.53
C GLY A 58 -19.82 3.58 -3.46
N HIS A 59 -18.60 3.15 -3.82
CA HIS A 59 -17.59 2.77 -2.83
C HIS A 59 -16.97 3.99 -2.14
N PRO A 60 -16.51 3.85 -0.87
CA PRO A 60 -15.85 4.94 -0.15
C PRO A 60 -14.56 5.37 -0.85
N LYS A 61 -14.27 6.67 -0.75
CA LYS A 61 -13.04 7.29 -1.25
C LYS A 61 -11.89 6.97 -0.28
N PRO A 62 -10.66 6.71 -0.77
CA PRO A 62 -9.51 6.58 0.13
C PRO A 62 -9.26 7.89 0.87
N PHE A 63 -9.01 7.80 2.17
CA PHE A 63 -8.71 8.97 2.99
C PHE A 63 -7.26 9.45 2.78
N ASP A 64 -6.39 8.57 2.30
CA ASP A 64 -5.00 8.88 2.00
C ASP A 64 -4.48 8.01 0.84
N ARG A 65 -3.60 8.58 0.03
CA ARG A 65 -2.96 7.91 -1.10
C ARG A 65 -1.47 8.16 -1.06
N HIS A 66 -0.71 7.09 -1.27
CA HIS A 66 0.73 7.14 -1.38
C HIS A 66 1.19 6.51 -2.69
N ASP A 67 2.26 7.07 -3.24
CA ASP A 67 3.00 6.47 -4.34
C ASP A 67 4.38 6.06 -3.81
N TRP A 68 4.70 4.77 -3.89
CA TRP A 68 6.02 4.24 -3.53
C TRP A 68 6.74 3.82 -4.79
N ILE A 69 8.02 4.12 -4.89
CA ILE A 69 8.85 3.72 -6.02
C ILE A 69 9.84 2.69 -5.51
N VAL A 70 9.82 1.53 -6.14
CA VAL A 70 10.64 0.38 -5.78
C VAL A 70 11.66 0.17 -6.89
N VAL A 71 12.92 0.02 -6.50
CA VAL A 71 13.98 -0.40 -7.43
C VAL A 71 14.12 -1.91 -7.34
N ARG A 72 13.95 -2.60 -8.46
CA ARG A 72 14.17 -4.03 -8.63
C ARG A 72 15.67 -4.37 -8.72
N GLY A 73 16.00 -5.66 -8.66
CA GLY A 73 17.37 -6.13 -8.74
C GLY A 73 18.08 -5.81 -10.06
N ASP A 74 17.33 -5.65 -11.15
CA ASP A 74 17.80 -5.23 -12.47
C ASP A 74 17.96 -3.70 -12.62
N GLY A 75 17.62 -2.93 -11.58
CA GLY A 75 17.66 -1.47 -11.57
C GLY A 75 16.39 -0.81 -12.11
N ALA A 76 15.36 -1.57 -12.51
CA ALA A 76 14.10 -1.01 -12.95
C ALA A 76 13.37 -0.31 -11.79
N GLU A 77 12.80 0.87 -12.06
CA GLU A 77 11.95 1.57 -11.10
C GLU A 77 10.48 1.29 -11.39
N VAL A 78 9.79 0.73 -10.40
CA VAL A 78 8.36 0.43 -10.47
C VAL A 78 7.61 1.28 -9.45
N ARG A 79 6.60 1.99 -9.92
CA ARG A 79 5.72 2.78 -9.06
C ARG A 79 4.58 1.91 -8.57
N TYR A 80 4.35 1.91 -7.27
CA TYR A 80 3.22 1.32 -6.59
C TYR A 80 2.27 2.43 -6.13
N VAL A 81 0.98 2.26 -6.44
CA VAL A 81 -0.10 3.11 -5.91
C VAL A 81 -0.71 2.40 -4.72
N ILE A 82 -0.78 3.12 -3.61
CA ILE A 82 -1.28 2.64 -2.32
C ILE A 82 -2.45 3.55 -1.94
N ASP A 83 -3.65 2.98 -1.88
CA ASP A 83 -4.84 3.68 -1.40
C ASP A 83 -5.23 3.11 -0.02
N TYR A 84 -5.36 3.98 0.98
CA TYR A 84 -5.83 3.64 2.32
C TYR A 84 -7.31 4.00 2.47
N TYR A 85 -8.10 3.05 2.96
CA TYR A 85 -9.53 3.22 3.20
C TYR A 85 -9.86 2.94 4.67
N SER A 86 -10.86 3.65 5.19
CA SER A 86 -11.39 3.41 6.52
C SER A 86 -12.66 2.55 6.41
N ASP A 87 -12.70 1.45 7.15
CA ASP A 87 -13.88 0.64 7.39
C ASP A 87 -14.44 0.96 8.77
N GLU A 88 -15.44 1.85 8.81
CA GLU A 88 -16.09 2.28 10.05
C GLU A 88 -16.74 1.11 10.81
N ALA A 89 -17.18 0.05 10.11
CA ALA A 89 -17.75 -1.13 10.75
C ALA A 89 -16.68 -1.99 11.43
N ALA A 90 -15.43 -1.89 10.98
CA ALA A 90 -14.29 -2.57 11.59
C ALA A 90 -13.67 -1.81 12.76
N THR A 91 -13.96 -0.52 12.94
CA THR A 91 -13.46 0.29 14.07
C THR A 91 -13.78 -0.32 15.43
N ALA A 92 -14.93 -0.96 15.60
CA ALA A 92 -15.30 -1.64 16.85
C ALA A 92 -14.43 -2.87 17.16
N ARG A 93 -13.64 -3.35 16.20
CA ARG A 93 -12.71 -4.49 16.31
C ARG A 93 -11.26 -4.06 16.40
N ASP A 94 -10.99 -2.75 16.42
CA ASP A 94 -9.65 -2.21 16.61
C ASP A 94 -9.21 -2.41 18.06
N GLU A 95 -7.99 -2.88 18.21
CA GLU A 95 -7.28 -3.00 19.47
C GLU A 95 -6.22 -1.90 19.54
N THR A 96 -5.86 -1.47 20.75
CA THR A 96 -4.70 -0.58 20.91
C THR A 96 -3.43 -1.38 20.64
N PRO A 97 -2.58 -0.98 19.67
CA PRO A 97 -1.30 -1.64 19.43
C PRO A 97 -0.50 -1.74 20.72
N LYS A 98 -0.13 -2.95 21.12
CA LYS A 98 0.68 -3.17 22.34
C LYS A 98 2.16 -2.98 22.08
N THR A 99 2.58 -3.03 20.81
CA THR A 99 3.97 -2.88 20.36
C THR A 99 4.01 -2.13 19.02
N MET A 100 5.18 -1.63 18.63
CA MET A 100 5.38 -0.93 17.35
C MET A 100 5.21 -1.81 16.10
N HIS A 101 5.19 -3.14 16.26
CA HIS A 101 5.07 -4.11 15.16
C HIS A 101 3.75 -4.88 15.19
N ASP A 102 2.74 -4.38 15.92
CA ASP A 102 1.43 -5.03 16.02
C ASP A 102 0.58 -4.76 14.78
N VAL A 103 0.89 -5.47 13.69
CA VAL A 103 0.34 -5.24 12.35
C VAL A 103 -1.17 -5.52 12.26
N GLY A 104 -1.74 -6.21 13.26
CA GLY A 104 -3.15 -6.64 13.28
C GLY A 104 -4.05 -5.86 14.26
N ALA A 105 -3.49 -4.93 15.03
CA ALA A 105 -4.25 -4.20 16.05
C ALA A 105 -5.31 -3.27 15.43
N VAL A 106 -5.01 -2.63 14.30
CA VAL A 106 -5.94 -1.73 13.61
C VAL A 106 -6.50 -2.41 12.37
N LYS A 107 -7.75 -2.89 12.47
CA LYS A 107 -8.48 -3.62 11.42
C LYS A 107 -9.38 -2.71 10.59
N SER A 108 -9.65 -1.50 11.07
CA SER A 108 -10.40 -0.47 10.35
C SER A 108 -9.66 0.13 9.16
N ILE A 109 -8.34 -0.04 9.07
CA ILE A 109 -7.56 0.48 7.95
C ILE A 109 -7.41 -0.62 6.90
N LEU A 110 -8.11 -0.45 5.79
CA LEU A 110 -8.00 -1.30 4.61
C LEU A 110 -6.95 -0.73 3.66
N LEU A 111 -6.19 -1.63 3.04
CA LEU A 111 -5.04 -1.30 2.20
C LEU A 111 -5.21 -1.89 0.79
N ASP A 112 -5.12 -1.06 -0.24
CA ASP A 112 -5.13 -1.47 -1.65
C ASP A 112 -3.79 -1.06 -2.31
N VAL A 113 -2.84 -2.00 -2.36
CA VAL A 113 -1.52 -1.84 -3.00
C VAL A 113 -1.51 -2.49 -4.38
N ARG A 114 -0.98 -1.78 -5.37
CA ARG A 114 -0.84 -2.30 -6.74
C ARG A 114 0.24 -1.58 -7.55
N PRO A 115 0.88 -2.26 -8.52
CA PRO A 115 1.74 -1.59 -9.51
C PRO A 115 0.94 -0.54 -10.28
N ALA A 116 1.52 0.62 -10.55
CA ALA A 116 0.89 1.72 -11.28
C ALA A 116 0.84 1.40 -12.79
N LEU A 117 -0.24 1.74 -13.49
CA LEU A 117 -0.40 1.46 -14.94
C LEU A 117 0.32 2.51 -15.79
N ASP A 118 1.61 2.65 -15.57
CA ASP A 118 2.40 3.74 -16.16
C ASP A 118 3.14 3.27 -17.41
N SER A 119 3.26 1.95 -17.56
CA SER A 119 4.03 1.31 -18.61
C SER A 119 3.37 0.00 -19.05
N PRO A 120 3.66 -0.48 -20.27
CA PRO A 120 3.22 -1.80 -20.73
C PRO A 120 3.74 -2.95 -19.86
N ALA A 121 4.93 -2.81 -19.26
CA ALA A 121 5.46 -3.78 -18.31
C ALA A 121 4.56 -3.89 -17.07
N ALA A 122 4.05 -2.77 -16.57
CA ALA A 122 3.15 -2.76 -15.42
C ALA A 122 1.74 -3.33 -15.70
N LEU A 123 1.36 -3.50 -16.98
CA LEU A 123 0.17 -4.27 -17.34
C LEU A 123 0.42 -5.78 -17.20
N TRP A 124 1.62 -6.26 -17.55
CA TRP A 124 2.02 -7.65 -17.36
C TRP A 124 2.20 -8.00 -15.88
N ASP A 125 2.72 -7.07 -15.07
CA ASP A 125 2.83 -7.25 -13.61
C ASP A 125 1.46 -7.43 -12.91
N ARG A 126 0.33 -7.29 -13.62
CA ARG A 126 -1.03 -7.46 -13.10
C ARG A 126 -1.80 -8.68 -13.64
N VAL A 127 -1.21 -9.49 -14.52
CA VAL A 127 -1.83 -10.66 -15.17
C VAL A 127 -1.09 -11.93 -14.79
#